data_AF-T0RH27-F1
#
_entry.id   AF-T0RH27-F1
#
_cell.length_a   1.000
_cell.length_b   1.000
_cell.length_c   1.000
_cell.angle_alpha   90.00
_cell.angle_beta   90.00
_cell.angle_gamma   90.00
#
_symmetry.space_group_name_H-M   'P 1'
#
loop_
_entity.id
_entity.type
_entity.pdbx_description
1 polymer ?
#
loop_
_entity_poly.entity_id
_entity_poly.type
_entity_poly.pdbx_seq_one_letter_code
_entity_poly.pdbx_strand_id
1 'polypeptide(L)'
;MDSPIADGTKRTVQKLPLLTTRAGPRDGDAWIARLKEEYTALIQYVQMNKAADNDWFTIASNANGTHWTGTCWSFHNGLRYEFEMEFEIPATYPVTNPEICLPELDGKTAKMYRCARRSAENLVPRQR
;
A
#
# COMPACT_ATOMS: atom_id res chain seq x y z
N MET A 1 -22.83 10.85 -5.47
CA MET A 1 -23.11 9.59 -6.20
C MET A 1 -21.90 8.71 -5.96
N ASP A 2 -21.99 7.75 -5.05
CA ASP A 2 -20.97 6.72 -4.90
C ASP A 2 -21.02 5.83 -6.13
N SER A 3 -19.96 5.81 -6.93
CA SER A 3 -19.83 4.85 -8.02
C SER A 3 -19.94 3.44 -7.44
N PRO A 4 -20.79 2.56 -7.99
CA PRO A 4 -20.93 1.21 -7.48
C PRO A 4 -19.57 0.51 -7.55
N ILE A 5 -19.12 -0.04 -6.42
CA ILE A 5 -17.92 -0.88 -6.36
C ILE A 5 -18.13 -2.02 -7.36
N ALA A 6 -17.21 -2.19 -8.29
CA ALA A 6 -17.30 -3.26 -9.28
C ALA A 6 -17.44 -4.62 -8.58
N ASP A 7 -18.39 -5.45 -9.04
CA ASP A 7 -18.68 -6.76 -8.43
C ASP A 7 -17.45 -7.67 -8.35
N GLY A 8 -16.53 -7.53 -9.32
CA GLY A 8 -15.24 -8.23 -9.30
C GLY A 8 -14.38 -7.84 -8.10
N THR A 9 -14.27 -6.54 -7.80
CA THR A 9 -13.51 -6.02 -6.65
C THR A 9 -14.10 -6.53 -5.34
N LYS A 10 -15.42 -6.54 -5.21
CA LYS A 10 -16.11 -7.03 -4.00
C LYS A 10 -15.80 -8.50 -3.72
N ARG A 11 -15.83 -9.35 -4.76
CA ARG A 11 -15.52 -10.79 -4.62
C ARG A 11 -14.07 -11.04 -4.24
N THR A 12 -13.14 -10.24 -4.73
CA THR A 12 -11.71 -10.38 -4.38
C THR A 12 -11.47 -10.01 -2.92
N VAL A 13 -12.03 -8.89 -2.45
CA VAL A 13 -11.87 -8.43 -1.06
C VAL A 13 -12.48 -9.42 -0.06
N GLN A 14 -13.61 -10.06 -0.41
CA GLN A 14 -14.26 -11.07 0.45
C GLN A 14 -13.43 -12.33 0.72
N LYS A 15 -12.43 -12.62 -0.12
CA LYS A 15 -11.54 -13.78 0.06
C LYS A 15 -10.37 -13.50 0.98
N LEU A 16 -10.13 -12.24 1.35
CA LEU A 16 -9.04 -11.85 2.22
C LEU A 16 -9.36 -12.23 3.67
N PRO A 17 -8.36 -12.71 4.43
CA PRO A 17 -8.55 -13.03 5.84
C PRO A 17 -8.81 -11.73 6.60
N LEU A 18 -9.83 -11.75 7.45
CA LEU A 18 -10.18 -10.62 8.30
C LEU A 18 -9.23 -10.55 9.49
N LEU A 19 -8.80 -9.33 9.82
CA LEU A 19 -7.94 -9.09 10.97
C LEU A 19 -8.77 -8.89 12.22
N THR A 20 -8.34 -9.50 13.32
CA THR A 20 -9.08 -9.55 14.57
C THR A 20 -8.49 -8.64 15.65
N THR A 21 -7.18 -8.43 15.61
CA THR A 21 -6.48 -7.72 16.69
C THR A 21 -6.55 -6.20 16.50
N ARG A 22 -7.27 -5.47 17.36
CA ARG A 22 -7.30 -4.00 17.31
C ARG A 22 -6.13 -3.41 18.11
N ALA A 23 -4.94 -3.40 17.51
CA ALA A 23 -3.73 -2.84 18.09
C ALA A 23 -3.01 -1.93 17.09
N GLY A 24 -2.44 -0.84 17.59
CA GLY A 24 -1.60 0.09 16.84
C GLY A 24 -0.13 -0.01 17.22
N PRO A 25 0.76 0.76 16.57
CA PRO A 25 2.22 0.70 16.79
C PRO A 25 2.69 0.94 18.23
N ARG A 26 1.85 1.49 19.10
CA ARG A 26 2.16 1.79 20.51
C ARG A 26 1.85 0.64 21.46
N ASP A 27 1.15 -0.40 21.00
CA ASP A 27 0.62 -1.46 21.86
C ASP A 27 1.59 -2.65 22.03
N GLY A 28 2.87 -2.48 21.65
CA GLY A 28 3.95 -3.45 21.91
C GLY A 28 3.66 -4.84 21.35
N ASP A 29 3.54 -5.85 22.22
CA ASP A 29 3.32 -7.25 21.81
C ASP A 29 2.01 -7.45 21.03
N ALA A 30 0.97 -6.67 21.34
CA ALA A 30 -0.29 -6.72 20.60
C ALA A 30 -0.12 -6.20 19.16
N TRP A 31 0.79 -5.24 18.95
CA TRP A 31 1.17 -4.78 17.61
C TRP A 31 1.86 -5.89 16.82
N ILE A 32 2.76 -6.64 17.45
CA ILE A 32 3.46 -7.76 16.79
C ILE A 32 2.46 -8.83 16.35
N ALA A 33 1.46 -9.14 17.17
CA ALA A 33 0.39 -10.07 16.82
C ALA A 33 -0.42 -9.56 15.61
N ARG A 34 -0.81 -8.28 15.62
CA ARG A 34 -1.51 -7.64 14.50
C ARG A 34 -0.66 -7.62 13.22
N LEU A 35 0.62 -7.30 13.33
CA LEU A 35 1.54 -7.22 12.20
C LEU A 35 1.74 -8.58 11.52
N LYS A 36 1.68 -9.69 12.28
CA LYS A 36 1.62 -11.05 11.71
C LYS A 36 0.32 -11.31 10.93
N GLU A 37 -0.81 -10.83 11.43
CA GLU A 37 -2.11 -10.90 10.71
C GLU A 37 -2.03 -10.10 9.39
N GLU A 38 -1.50 -8.87 9.43
CA GLU A 38 -1.32 -8.01 8.25
C GLU A 38 -0.43 -8.68 7.19
N TYR A 39 0.73 -9.23 7.56
CA TYR A 39 1.57 -9.95 6.60
C TYR A 39 0.88 -11.17 6.02
N THR A 40 0.14 -11.93 6.83
CA THR A 40 -0.57 -13.11 6.35
C THR A 40 -1.62 -12.72 5.31
N ALA A 41 -2.38 -11.66 5.58
CA ALA A 41 -3.36 -11.10 4.65
C ALA A 41 -2.70 -10.60 3.36
N LEU A 42 -1.59 -9.87 3.45
CA LEU A 42 -0.84 -9.36 2.31
C LEU A 42 -0.24 -10.47 1.45
N ILE A 43 0.41 -11.46 2.07
CA ILE A 43 0.98 -12.61 1.36
C ILE A 43 -0.10 -13.37 0.61
N GLN A 44 -1.24 -13.64 1.25
CA GLN A 44 -2.36 -14.30 0.61
C GLN A 44 -2.91 -13.48 -0.57
N TYR A 45 -3.02 -12.15 -0.42
CA TYR A 45 -3.46 -11.29 -1.51
C TYR A 45 -2.49 -11.31 -2.70
N VAL A 46 -1.18 -11.23 -2.45
CA VAL A 46 -0.15 -11.33 -3.51
C VAL A 46 -0.20 -12.69 -4.19
N GLN A 47 -0.35 -13.79 -3.44
CA GLN A 47 -0.49 -15.13 -4.01
C GLN A 47 -1.73 -15.25 -4.91
N MET A 48 -2.87 -14.70 -4.47
CA MET A 48 -4.09 -14.67 -5.27
C MET A 48 -3.93 -13.84 -6.54
N ASN A 49 -3.27 -12.68 -6.45
CA ASN A 49 -3.00 -11.82 -7.61
C ASN A 49 -2.07 -12.52 -8.60
N LYS A 50 -1.03 -13.20 -8.13
CA LYS A 50 -0.12 -13.99 -8.98
C LYS A 50 -0.83 -15.16 -9.64
N ALA A 51 -1.71 -15.87 -8.94
CA ALA A 51 -2.51 -16.95 -9.51
C ALA A 51 -3.50 -16.44 -10.58
N ALA A 52 -3.92 -15.18 -10.47
CA ALA A 52 -4.78 -14.51 -11.44
C ALA A 52 -4.00 -13.71 -12.51
N ASP A 53 -2.66 -13.82 -12.55
CA ASP A 53 -1.76 -13.07 -13.44
C ASP A 53 -1.99 -11.53 -13.42
N ASN A 54 -2.33 -11.01 -12.24
CA ASN A 54 -2.63 -9.59 -12.00
C ASN A 54 -1.78 -9.06 -10.83
N ASP A 55 -0.49 -9.41 -10.80
CA ASP A 55 0.44 -8.85 -9.83
C ASP A 55 0.73 -7.38 -10.16
N TRP A 56 0.52 -6.48 -9.19
CA TRP A 56 0.53 -5.03 -9.42
C TRP A 56 1.32 -4.22 -8.38
N PHE A 57 1.86 -4.86 -7.34
CA PHE A 57 2.66 -4.16 -6.33
C PHE A 57 3.61 -5.09 -5.57
N THR A 58 4.63 -4.49 -4.97
CA THR A 58 5.51 -5.14 -4.00
C THR A 58 5.88 -4.13 -2.93
N ILE A 59 5.68 -4.51 -1.66
CA ILE A 59 5.96 -3.66 -0.50
C ILE A 59 6.82 -4.41 0.52
N ALA A 60 7.65 -3.67 1.22
CA ALA A 60 8.44 -4.10 2.35
C ALA A 60 8.24 -3.11 3.50
N SER A 61 8.39 -3.58 4.73
CA SER A 61 8.34 -2.71 5.90
C SER A 61 9.68 -2.67 6.61
N ASN A 62 9.85 -1.68 7.48
CA ASN A 62 10.90 -1.69 8.49
C ASN A 62 10.67 -2.81 9.53
N ALA A 63 11.67 -3.07 10.37
CA ALA A 63 11.61 -4.09 11.43
C ALA A 63 10.44 -3.90 12.41
N ASN A 64 9.96 -2.67 12.56
CA ASN A 64 8.86 -2.32 13.48
C ASN A 64 7.48 -2.31 12.79
N GLY A 65 7.43 -2.49 11.47
CA GLY A 65 6.22 -2.39 10.64
C GLY A 65 5.55 -1.01 10.61
N THR A 66 6.25 0.06 10.98
CA THR A 66 5.72 1.43 11.04
C THR A 66 5.94 2.22 9.76
N HIS A 67 6.97 1.88 8.99
CA HIS A 67 7.28 2.53 7.71
C HIS A 67 7.32 1.47 6.62
N TRP A 68 6.58 1.70 5.55
CA TRP A 68 6.46 0.80 4.42
C TRP A 68 6.91 1.50 3.15
N THR A 69 7.69 0.79 2.36
CA THR A 69 8.17 1.24 1.05
C THR A 69 7.95 0.14 0.02
N GLY A 70 7.76 0.52 -1.23
CA GLY A 70 7.54 -0.43 -2.29
C GLY A 70 7.44 0.21 -3.65
N THR A 71 7.11 -0.62 -4.63
CA THR A 71 6.75 -0.17 -5.97
C THR A 71 5.39 -0.74 -6.35
N CYS A 72 4.59 0.04 -7.05
CA CYS A 72 3.37 -0.41 -7.68
C CYS A 72 3.46 -0.12 -9.18
N TRP A 73 2.77 -0.94 -9.98
CA TRP A 73 2.75 -0.76 -11.42
C TRP A 73 1.37 -0.98 -12.00
N SER A 74 1.10 -0.28 -13.09
CA SER A 74 -0.13 -0.41 -13.85
C SER A 74 0.19 -0.53 -15.33
N PHE A 75 -0.53 -1.41 -16.01
CA PHE A 75 -0.47 -1.53 -17.46
C PHE A 75 -1.54 -0.65 -18.08
N HIS A 76 -1.16 0.23 -18.99
CA HIS A 76 -2.10 0.99 -19.80
C HIS A 76 -1.60 1.06 -21.25
N ASN A 77 -2.45 0.66 -22.20
CA ASN A 77 -2.15 0.62 -23.63
C ASN A 77 -0.86 -0.12 -23.99
N GLY A 78 -0.56 -1.23 -23.29
CA GLY A 78 0.65 -2.03 -23.53
C GLY A 78 1.94 -1.46 -22.92
N LEU A 79 1.87 -0.31 -22.23
CA LEU A 79 2.99 0.25 -21.48
C LEU A 79 2.83 -0.06 -20.00
N ARG A 80 3.92 -0.49 -19.36
CA ARG A 80 4.01 -0.65 -17.91
C ARG A 80 4.48 0.66 -17.31
N TYR A 81 3.65 1.24 -16.46
CA TYR A 81 3.99 2.39 -15.63
C TYR A 81 4.33 1.89 -14.24
N GLU A 82 5.52 2.18 -13.75
CA GLU A 82 5.96 1.82 -12.40
C GLU A 82 6.10 3.10 -11.58
N PHE A 83 5.66 3.04 -10.32
CA PHE A 83 5.68 4.14 -9.38
C PHE A 83 6.23 3.66 -8.04
N GLU A 84 7.11 4.46 -7.45
CA GLU A 84 7.53 4.26 -6.07
C GLU A 84 6.41 4.67 -5.11
N MET A 85 6.15 3.83 -4.12
CA MET A 85 5.16 4.07 -3.08
C MET A 85 5.78 3.98 -1.70
N GLU A 86 5.38 4.90 -0.83
CA GLU A 86 5.77 4.90 0.57
C GLU A 86 4.59 5.32 1.46
N PHE A 87 4.51 4.75 2.65
CA PHE A 87 3.51 5.14 3.64
C PHE A 87 3.97 4.85 5.06
N GLU A 88 3.48 5.67 5.97
CA GLU A 88 3.71 5.51 7.40
C GLU A 88 2.42 5.06 8.10
N ILE A 89 2.55 4.17 9.06
CA ILE A 89 1.44 3.72 9.89
C ILE A 89 1.22 4.75 11.01
N PRO A 90 0.07 5.43 11.06
CA PRO A 90 -0.22 6.38 12.11
C PRO A 90 -0.35 5.68 13.46
N ALA A 91 -0.05 6.39 14.55
CA ALA A 91 -0.15 5.83 15.90
C ALA A 91 -1.57 5.38 16.30
N THR A 92 -2.59 5.88 15.60
CA THR A 92 -4.01 5.56 15.81
C THR A 92 -4.54 4.49 14.86
N TYR A 93 -3.68 3.85 14.06
CA TYR A 93 -4.01 2.66 13.29
C TYR A 93 -4.50 1.54 14.24
N PRO A 94 -5.54 0.75 13.90
CA PRO A 94 -6.27 0.67 12.63
C PRO A 94 -7.47 1.63 12.51
N VAL A 95 -7.66 2.55 13.45
CA VAL A 95 -8.79 3.49 13.44
C VAL A 95 -8.59 4.58 12.39
N THR A 96 -7.35 5.04 12.24
CA THR A 96 -6.94 5.95 11.17
C THR A 96 -6.22 5.17 10.08
N ASN A 97 -6.63 5.40 8.83
CA ASN A 97 -5.99 4.80 7.67
C ASN A 97 -4.62 5.44 7.42
N PRO A 98 -3.62 4.68 6.95
CA PRO A 98 -2.34 5.23 6.52
C PRO A 98 -2.50 6.08 5.25
N GLU A 99 -1.69 7.11 5.13
CA GLU A 99 -1.62 7.95 3.94
C GLU A 99 -0.58 7.40 2.97
N ILE A 100 -1.02 7.01 1.76
CA ILE A 100 -0.14 6.49 0.73
C ILE A 100 0.43 7.64 -0.10
N CYS A 101 1.75 7.74 -0.13
CA CYS A 101 2.48 8.71 -0.92
C CYS A 101 3.04 8.05 -2.19
N LEU A 102 2.88 8.75 -3.31
CA LEU A 102 3.46 8.45 -4.62
C LEU A 102 4.26 9.66 -5.11
N PRO A 103 5.55 9.81 -4.71
CA PRO A 103 6.32 11.02 -4.93
C PRO A 103 6.35 11.49 -6.40
N GLU A 104 6.38 10.55 -7.34
CA GLU A 104 6.45 10.84 -8.78
C GLU A 104 5.17 11.46 -9.36
N LEU A 105 4.05 11.32 -8.67
CA LEU A 105 2.76 11.88 -9.05
C LEU A 105 2.42 13.18 -8.31
N ASP A 106 3.26 13.59 -7.34
CA ASP A 106 3.07 14.86 -6.62
C ASP A 106 3.13 16.03 -7.60
N GLY A 107 2.06 16.82 -7.63
CA GLY A 107 1.90 17.96 -8.55
C GLY A 107 1.50 17.62 -9.99
N LYS A 108 1.42 16.34 -10.39
CA LYS A 108 0.96 15.94 -11.74
C LYS A 108 -0.54 15.69 -11.83
N THR A 109 -1.22 15.51 -10.69
CA THR A 109 -2.66 15.27 -10.64
C THR A 109 -3.32 16.12 -9.56
N ALA A 110 -4.49 16.67 -9.87
CA ALA A 110 -5.32 17.42 -8.92
C ALA A 110 -5.96 16.52 -7.84
N LYS A 111 -5.86 15.19 -8.01
CA LYS A 111 -6.42 14.18 -7.08
C LYS A 111 -5.42 13.69 -6.03
N MET A 112 -4.28 14.36 -5.89
CA MET A 112 -3.28 14.05 -4.88
C MET A 112 -3.19 15.20 -3.87
N TYR A 113 -3.40 14.88 -2.59
CA TYR A 113 -3.07 15.78 -1.49
C TYR A 113 -1.56 15.73 -1.26
N ARG A 114 -0.98 16.85 -0.81
CA ARG A 114 0.47 16.98 -0.63
C ARG A 114 0.98 15.85 0.24
N CYS A 115 1.88 15.02 -0.29
CA CYS A 115 2.65 14.13 0.55
C CYS A 115 3.49 14.99 1.50
N ALA A 116 3.37 14.78 2.81
CA ALA A 116 4.05 15.61 3.83
C ALA A 116 5.59 15.47 3.80
N ARG A 117 6.15 14.61 2.94
CA ARG A 117 7.59 14.51 2.70
C ARG A 117 7.97 15.25 1.41
N ARG A 118 8.27 16.55 1.56
CA ARG A 118 9.23 17.24 0.68
C ARG A 118 10.44 17.64 1.52
N SER A 119 11.61 17.11 1.19
CA SER A 119 12.82 17.93 0.97
C SER A 119 14.01 17.09 0.51
N ALA A 120 14.55 17.46 -0.66
CA ALA A 120 15.96 17.40 -1.06
C ALA A 120 16.67 16.03 -1.13
N GLU A 121 16.72 15.42 -2.32
CA GLU A 121 17.96 15.14 -3.09
C GLU A 121 17.66 14.17 -4.24
N ASN A 122 18.24 14.47 -5.41
CA ASN A 122 18.36 13.59 -6.58
C ASN A 122 17.11 13.33 -7.45
N LEU A 123 16.70 14.36 -8.17
CA LEU A 123 16.39 14.20 -9.60
C LEU A 123 17.69 13.87 -10.35
N VAL A 124 18.12 12.61 -10.33
CA VAL A 124 18.93 12.06 -11.41
C VAL A 124 18.01 11.12 -12.19
N PRO A 125 17.69 11.41 -13.46
CA PRO A 125 16.94 10.46 -14.28
C PRO A 125 17.77 9.19 -14.40
N ARG A 126 17.23 8.09 -13.86
CA ARG A 126 17.79 6.75 -14.07
C ARG A 126 17.48 6.36 -15.52
N GLN A 127 18.37 6.74 -16.45
CA GLN A 127 18.34 6.17 -17.79
C GLN A 127 18.62 4.67 -17.70
N ARG A 128 17.70 3.87 -18.24
CA ARG A 128 18.05 2.61 -18.89
C ARG A 128 17.76 2.77 -20.38
#